data_AF-A0A538TDB3-F1
#
_entry.id   AF-A0A538TDB3-F1
#
_cell.length_a   1.000
_cell.length_b   1.000
_cell.length_c   1.000
_cell.angle_alpha   90.00
_cell.angle_beta   90.00
_cell.angle_gamma   90.00
#
_symmetry.space_group_name_H-M   'P 1'
#
loop_
_entity.id
_entity.type
_entity.pdbx_description
1 polymer ?
#
loop_
_entity_poly.entity_id
_entity_poly.type
_entity_poly.pdbx_seq_one_letter_code
_entity_poly.pdbx_strand_id
1 'polypeptide(L)' 'MHTRWERLVVRVHGRVQGVGYRAFVYDVAQTLGLSGSVQNCRDGSVRVEA' A
#
# COMPACT_ATOMS: atom_id res chain seq x y z
N MET A 1 -12.93 -23.39 -8.97
CA MET A 1 -11.61 -22.86 -8.59
C MET A 1 -11.77 -22.16 -7.25
N HIS A 2 -11.05 -22.55 -6.20
CA HIS A 2 -11.03 -21.79 -4.95
C HIS A 2 -10.03 -20.65 -5.11
N THR A 3 -10.53 -19.42 -5.25
CA THR A 3 -9.67 -18.23 -5.18
C THR A 3 -9.38 -17.97 -3.72
N ARG A 4 -8.13 -18.18 -3.28
CA ARG A 4 -7.72 -17.85 -1.91
C ARG A 4 -7.37 -16.38 -1.87
N TRP A 5 -8.09 -15.64 -1.03
CA TRP A 5 -7.73 -14.27 -0.69
C TRP A 5 -6.68 -14.31 0.41
N GLU A 6 -5.59 -13.59 0.23
CA GLU A 6 -4.51 -13.45 1.21
C GLU A 6 -4.41 -11.98 1.60
N ARG A 7 -4.19 -11.72 2.91
CA ARG A 7 -3.96 -10.38 3.44
C ARG A 7 -2.48 -10.23 3.75
N LEU A 8 -1.87 -9.18 3.22
CA LEU A 8 -0.46 -8.84 3.39
C LEU A 8 -0.32 -7.46 3.99
N VAL A 9 0.67 -7.29 4.85
CA VAL A 9 1.05 -6.00 5.43
C VAL A 9 2.52 -5.75 5.11
N VAL A 10 2.79 -4.66 4.42
CA VAL A 10 4.13 -4.26 3.99
C VAL A 10 4.47 -2.91 4.61
N ARG A 11 5.73 -2.76 5.04
CA ARG A 11 6.28 -1.47 5.49
C ARG A 11 7.42 -1.06 4.57
N VAL A 12 7.29 0.12 3.97
CA VAL A 12 8.21 0.64 2.96
C VAL A 12 9.01 1.79 3.56
N HIS A 13 10.34 1.70 3.46
CA HIS A 13 11.28 2.68 4.00
C HIS A 13 11.99 3.43 2.86
N GLY A 14 12.54 4.61 3.16
CA GLY A 14 13.25 5.46 2.20
C GLY A 14 12.53 6.78 1.92
N ARG A 15 12.74 7.36 0.74
CA ARG A 15 12.09 8.63 0.34
C ARG A 15 10.66 8.36 -0.15
N VAL A 16 9.73 8.19 0.79
CA VAL A 16 8.32 7.82 0.50
C VAL A 16 7.28 8.84 0.96
N GLN A 17 7.67 9.87 1.73
CA GLN A 17 6.78 10.94 2.17
C GLN A 17 6.99 12.22 1.36
N GLY A 18 5.92 12.98 1.11
CA GLY A 18 5.96 14.24 0.35
C GLY A 18 6.23 14.08 -1.14
N VAL A 19 6.22 12.84 -1.67
CA VAL A 19 6.57 12.52 -3.07
C VAL A 19 5.42 11.88 -3.86
N GLY A 20 4.19 11.89 -3.32
CA GLY A 20 3.04 11.28 -3.98
C GLY A 20 2.94 9.75 -3.90
N TYR A 21 3.83 9.07 -3.14
CA TYR A 21 3.87 7.61 -3.05
C TYR A 21 2.51 6.96 -2.70
N ARG A 22 1.75 7.58 -1.77
CA ARG A 22 0.42 7.10 -1.37
C ARG A 22 -0.60 7.11 -2.52
N ALA A 23 -0.59 8.15 -3.35
CA ALA A 23 -1.47 8.25 -4.51
C ALA A 23 -1.10 7.19 -5.55
N PHE A 24 0.20 7.01 -5.81
CA PHE A 24 0.70 5.94 -6.69
C PHE A 24 0.24 4.55 -6.23
N VAL A 25 0.39 4.22 -4.94
CA VAL A 25 -0.08 2.93 -4.39
C VAL A 25 -1.58 2.76 -4.56
N TYR A 26 -2.36 3.82 -4.32
CA TYR A 26 -3.82 3.80 -4.49
C TYR A 26 -4.21 3.49 -5.94
N ASP A 27 -3.61 4.19 -6.91
CA ASP A 27 -3.91 3.99 -8.33
C ASP A 27 -3.57 2.56 -8.78
N VAL A 28 -2.40 2.04 -8.37
CA VAL A 28 -2.02 0.65 -8.65
C VAL A 28 -3.01 -0.34 -8.02
N ALA A 29 -3.40 -0.15 -6.76
CA ALA A 29 -4.36 -1.01 -6.09
C ALA A 29 -5.71 -1.05 -6.83
N GLN A 30 -6.19 0.11 -7.32
CA GLN A 30 -7.40 0.18 -8.15
C GLN A 30 -7.25 -0.61 -9.45
N THR A 31 -6.14 -0.46 -10.17
CA THR A 31 -5.90 -1.20 -11.43
C THR A 31 -5.80 -2.71 -11.24
N LEU A 32 -5.36 -3.16 -10.06
CA LEU A 32 -5.24 -4.58 -9.72
C LEU A 32 -6.50 -5.16 -9.05
N GLY A 33 -7.52 -4.34 -8.77
CA GLY A 33 -8.72 -4.76 -8.05
C GLY A 33 -8.46 -5.16 -6.59
N LEU A 34 -7.40 -4.63 -5.98
CA LEU A 34 -7.04 -4.90 -4.59
C LEU A 34 -7.82 -3.98 -3.64
N SER A 35 -8.24 -4.54 -2.51
CA SER A 35 -8.85 -3.78 -1.40
C SER A 35 -7.83 -3.63 -0.28
N GLY A 36 -7.83 -2.52 0.45
CA GLY A 36 -6.81 -2.29 1.47
C GLY A 36 -6.64 -0.84 1.90
N SER A 37 -5.52 -0.55 2.56
CA SER A 37 -5.16 0.80 2.99
C SER A 37 -3.68 1.12 2.81
N VAL A 38 -3.37 2.40 2.61
CA VAL A 38 -2.00 2.91 2.56
C VAL A 38 -1.87 4.16 3.42
N GLN A 39 -0.88 4.20 4.32
CA GLN A 39 -0.72 5.24 5.33
C GLN A 39 0.73 5.67 5.52
N ASN A 40 0.96 6.98 5.65
CA ASN A 40 2.26 7.51 6.09
C ASN A 40 2.40 7.27 7.60
N CYS A 41 3.52 6.68 8.03
CA CYS A 41 3.83 6.45 9.42
C CYS A 41 4.67 7.58 10.02
N ARG A 42 4.64 7.72 11.36
CA ARG A 42 5.40 8.75 12.08
C ARG A 42 6.92 8.58 11.95
N ASP A 43 7.40 7.37 11.70
CA ASP A 43 8.82 7.03 11.52
C ASP A 43 9.35 7.34 10.10
N GLY A 44 8.57 8.03 9.27
CA GLY A 44 8.94 8.34 7.89
C GLY A 44 8.62 7.24 6.88
N SER A 45 8.23 6.04 7.33
CA SER A 45 7.84 4.92 6.46
C SER A 45 6.41 5.06 5.91
N VAL A 46 6.03 4.15 5.01
CA VAL A 46 4.64 3.94 4.58
C VAL A 46 4.23 2.51 4.88
N ARG A 47 3.05 2.34 5.49
CA ARG A 47 2.40 1.04 5.67
C ARG A 47 1.39 0.82 4.56
N VAL A 48 1.44 -0.34 3.92
CA VAL A 48 0.45 -0.83 2.96
C VAL A 48 -0.16 -2.10 3.52
N GLU A 49 -1.47 -2.23 3.44
CA GLU A 49 -2.22 -3.43 3.77
C GLU A 49 -3.19 -3.73 2.64
N ALA A 50 -3.20 -4.96 2.13
CA ALA A 50 -4.11 -5.41 1.06
C ALA A 50 -4.43 -6.90 1.23
#